data_AF-A0A956R2T4-F1
#
_entry.id   AF-A0A956R2T4-F1
#
_cell.length_a   1.000
_cell.length_b   1.000
_cell.length_c   1.000
_cell.angle_alpha   90.00
_cell.angle_beta   90.00
_cell.angle_gamma   90.00
#
_symmetry.space_group_name_H-M   'P 1'
#
loop_
_entity.id
_entity.type
_entity.pdbx_description
1 polymer ?
#
loop_
_entity_poly.entity_id
_entity_poly.type
_entity_poly.pdbx_seq_one_letter_code
_entity_poly.pdbx_strand_id
1 'polypeptide(L)'
;MRPHGLLAAGLLATTLALSGCGREEGIVEVYWQLENADLDRLYPQGLRNDTCAFDSVSGERFDVQVQLTVAENSPECAVHWSDPACVIVEQLRFDCTRARGTATSVPISSSGSGDDPGYLMFVEATMVPEGGEPFVPMASCMQGPGARVRRVLPGRTTDLEVYEFVFRALQSKLQTKVDIDLCRDGSSTDTTDSGGTDSDTGTDTGTSTGP
;
A
#
# COMPACT_ATOMS: atom_id res chain seq x y z
N MET A 1 23.33 -11.96 85.57
CA MET A 1 23.33 -10.81 84.64
C MET A 1 23.01 -11.31 83.24
N ARG A 2 21.92 -10.84 82.63
CA ARG A 2 21.60 -11.05 81.19
C ARG A 2 22.34 -9.98 80.36
N PRO A 3 22.74 -10.28 79.12
CA PRO A 3 21.92 -9.91 77.93
C PRO A 3 21.88 -11.06 76.89
N HIS A 4 20.75 -11.43 76.28
CA HIS A 4 20.02 -10.77 75.17
C HIS A 4 20.89 -10.45 73.95
N GLY A 5 20.79 -11.28 72.91
CA GLY A 5 21.26 -10.99 71.54
C GLY A 5 20.60 -11.99 70.58
N LEU A 6 19.38 -11.71 70.14
CA LEU A 6 19.03 -11.08 68.86
C LEU A 6 18.94 -12.09 67.71
N LEU A 7 17.69 -12.49 67.47
CA LEU A 7 17.17 -13.07 66.22
C LEU A 7 17.66 -12.25 65.02
N ALA A 8 18.45 -12.84 64.13
CA ALA A 8 18.63 -12.36 62.77
C ALA A 8 17.78 -13.23 61.85
N ALA A 9 16.49 -12.89 61.74
CA ALA A 9 15.64 -13.36 60.67
C ALA A 9 16.17 -12.78 59.36
N GLY A 10 16.94 -13.58 58.62
CA GLY A 10 17.40 -13.25 57.28
C GLY A 10 16.24 -13.31 56.29
N LEU A 11 15.40 -12.26 56.28
CA LEU A 11 14.57 -11.94 55.12
C LEU A 11 15.50 -11.36 54.04
N LEU A 12 16.16 -12.23 53.26
CA LEU A 12 16.66 -11.78 51.97
C LEU A 12 15.43 -11.58 51.08
N ALA A 13 15.02 -10.32 50.99
CA ALA A 13 14.08 -9.84 50.01
C ALA A 13 14.57 -10.29 48.62
N THR A 14 13.87 -11.27 48.05
CA THR A 14 13.83 -11.48 46.60
C THR A 14 13.31 -10.19 46.00
N THR A 15 14.23 -9.29 45.62
CA THR A 15 13.99 -8.30 44.60
C THR A 15 13.68 -9.06 43.31
N LEU A 16 12.42 -9.48 43.16
CA LEU A 16 11.81 -9.58 41.86
C LEU A 16 11.91 -8.18 41.26
N ALA A 17 13.03 -7.94 40.58
CA ALA A 17 13.06 -7.03 39.46
C ALA A 17 11.99 -7.56 38.50
N LEU A 18 10.76 -7.08 38.69
CA LEU A 18 9.80 -6.95 37.61
C LEU A 18 10.44 -5.97 36.63
N SER A 19 11.45 -6.43 35.89
CA SER A 19 11.69 -5.93 34.54
C SER A 19 10.41 -6.24 33.81
N GLY A 20 9.46 -5.31 33.89
CA GLY A 20 8.25 -5.36 33.10
C GLY A 20 8.72 -5.55 31.67
N CYS A 21 8.41 -6.71 31.10
CA CYS A 21 8.62 -7.01 29.70
C CYS A 21 7.72 -6.07 28.91
N GLY A 22 8.09 -4.78 28.83
CA GLY A 22 7.53 -3.87 27.86
C GLY A 22 7.92 -4.44 26.52
N ARG A 23 6.94 -4.95 25.77
CA ARG A 23 7.19 -5.30 24.37
C ARG A 23 7.58 -4.00 23.68
N GLU A 24 8.80 -3.93 23.17
CA GLU A 24 9.31 -2.82 22.35
C GLU A 24 8.70 -2.80 20.95
N GLU A 25 7.57 -3.48 20.79
CA GLU A 25 6.87 -3.72 19.56
C GLU A 25 5.37 -3.48 19.77
N GLY A 26 4.75 -2.92 18.74
CA GLY A 26 3.30 -2.84 18.58
C GLY A 26 2.81 -3.73 17.44
N ILE A 27 1.51 -3.64 17.20
CA ILE A 27 0.83 -4.32 16.11
C ILE A 27 0.22 -3.24 15.22
N VAL A 28 0.43 -3.31 13.92
CA VAL A 28 -0.28 -2.43 12.96
C VAL A 28 -1.33 -3.24 12.25
N GLU A 29 -2.54 -2.71 12.20
CA GLU A 29 -3.67 -3.37 11.60
C GLU A 29 -4.31 -2.53 10.52
N VAL A 30 -4.59 -3.18 9.39
CA VAL A 30 -5.20 -2.55 8.22
C VAL A 30 -6.49 -3.28 7.89
N TYR A 31 -7.55 -2.52 7.68
CA TYR A 31 -8.78 -2.99 7.06
C TYR A 31 -8.94 -2.29 5.72
N TRP A 32 -9.47 -2.98 4.73
CA TRP A 32 -9.74 -2.34 3.45
C TRP A 32 -11.05 -2.78 2.82
N GLN A 33 -11.49 -1.95 1.90
CA GLN A 33 -12.69 -2.14 1.12
C GLN A 33 -12.44 -1.65 -0.30
N LEU A 34 -13.09 -2.30 -1.26
CA LEU A 34 -12.99 -1.97 -2.68
C LEU A 34 -14.36 -1.54 -3.19
N GLU A 35 -14.40 -0.43 -3.91
CA GLU A 35 -15.58 0.13 -4.58
C GLU A 35 -15.30 0.30 -6.06
N ASN A 36 -16.33 0.47 -6.87
CA ASN A 36 -16.20 0.85 -8.28
C ASN A 36 -16.30 2.38 -8.44
N ALA A 37 -16.31 2.90 -9.66
CA ALA A 37 -16.43 4.34 -9.93
C ALA A 37 -17.74 4.98 -9.43
N ASP A 38 -18.81 4.19 -9.27
CA ASP A 38 -20.12 4.62 -8.75
C ASP A 38 -20.21 4.55 -7.22
N LEU A 39 -19.09 4.28 -6.52
CA LEU A 39 -19.02 4.05 -5.07
C LEU A 39 -19.83 2.85 -4.60
N ASP A 40 -20.03 1.92 -5.53
CA ASP A 40 -20.75 0.71 -5.30
C ASP A 40 -19.77 -0.34 -4.75
N ARG A 41 -20.03 -0.80 -3.52
CA ARG A 41 -19.16 -1.77 -2.82
C ARG A 41 -18.96 -3.03 -3.66
N LEU A 42 -17.71 -3.35 -3.95
CA LEU A 42 -17.28 -4.59 -4.62
C LEU A 42 -16.87 -5.65 -3.60
N TYR A 43 -16.12 -5.26 -2.57
CA TYR A 43 -15.58 -6.12 -1.51
C TYR A 43 -15.43 -5.36 -0.19
N PRO A 44 -15.64 -5.97 1.00
CA PRO A 44 -16.09 -7.34 1.25
C PRO A 44 -17.61 -7.54 1.29
N GLN A 45 -18.38 -6.46 1.43
CA GLN A 45 -19.86 -6.51 1.52
C GLN A 45 -20.55 -6.35 0.16
N GLY A 46 -19.79 -6.49 -0.93
CA GLY A 46 -20.27 -6.30 -2.29
C GLY A 46 -20.76 -7.59 -2.93
N LEU A 47 -20.84 -7.58 -4.26
CA LEU A 47 -21.16 -8.77 -5.04
C LEU A 47 -20.02 -9.81 -5.05
N ARG A 48 -18.82 -9.45 -4.58
CA ARG A 48 -17.65 -10.33 -4.56
C ARG A 48 -17.27 -10.71 -3.13
N ASN A 49 -16.96 -11.99 -2.93
CA ASN A 49 -16.50 -12.55 -1.66
C ASN A 49 -14.99 -12.39 -1.43
N ASP A 50 -14.25 -12.01 -2.47
CA ASP A 50 -12.81 -11.72 -2.48
C ASP A 50 -12.50 -10.73 -3.61
N THR A 51 -11.29 -10.16 -3.58
CA THR A 51 -10.75 -9.33 -4.67
C THR A 51 -9.89 -10.14 -5.64
N CYS A 52 -10.11 -11.45 -5.68
CA CYS A 52 -9.42 -12.34 -6.60
C CYS A 52 -10.21 -12.43 -7.91
N ALA A 53 -9.55 -12.80 -9.00
CA ALA A 53 -10.18 -13.13 -10.28
C ALA A 53 -10.88 -11.95 -11.01
N PHE A 54 -10.25 -10.80 -11.09
CA PHE A 54 -10.67 -9.83 -12.10
C PHE A 54 -10.18 -10.27 -13.48
N ASP A 55 -10.90 -9.89 -14.54
CA ASP A 55 -10.48 -10.18 -15.90
C ASP A 55 -10.01 -8.88 -16.56
N SER A 56 -8.97 -8.96 -17.38
CA SER A 56 -8.58 -7.86 -18.24
C SER A 56 -9.47 -7.82 -19.50
N VAL A 57 -9.39 -6.74 -20.27
CA VAL A 57 -9.99 -6.69 -21.62
C VAL A 57 -9.43 -7.75 -22.56
N SER A 58 -8.15 -8.12 -22.40
CA SER A 58 -7.49 -9.20 -23.15
C SER A 58 -7.88 -10.60 -22.68
N GLY A 59 -8.60 -10.71 -21.56
CA GLY A 59 -9.01 -11.98 -20.94
C GLY A 59 -7.96 -12.58 -20.01
N GLU A 60 -6.89 -11.86 -19.70
CA GLU A 60 -5.92 -12.21 -18.67
C GLU A 60 -6.56 -12.01 -17.29
N ARG A 61 -6.42 -13.00 -16.41
CA ARG A 61 -6.89 -12.90 -15.03
C ARG A 61 -5.90 -12.09 -14.21
N PHE A 62 -6.39 -11.32 -13.25
CA PHE A 62 -5.56 -10.64 -12.26
C PHE A 62 -6.26 -10.54 -10.91
N ASP A 63 -5.46 -10.44 -9.85
CA ASP A 63 -5.95 -10.23 -8.50
C ASP A 63 -5.65 -8.79 -8.03
N VAL A 64 -6.47 -8.27 -7.12
CA VAL A 64 -6.17 -7.03 -6.40
C VAL A 64 -5.77 -7.39 -4.97
N GLN A 65 -4.55 -7.07 -4.60
CA GLN A 65 -3.98 -7.26 -3.26
C GLN A 65 -3.79 -5.93 -2.57
N VAL A 66 -3.53 -5.96 -1.26
CA VAL A 66 -3.17 -4.75 -0.49
C VAL A 66 -1.78 -4.92 0.09
N GLN A 67 -0.95 -3.89 -0.03
CA GLN A 67 0.38 -3.83 0.55
C GLN A 67 0.45 -2.75 1.63
N LEU A 68 1.16 -3.04 2.71
CA LEU A 68 1.49 -2.09 3.77
C LEU A 68 3.01 -1.86 3.78
N THR A 69 3.40 -0.59 3.73
CA THR A 69 4.77 -0.15 3.99
C THR A 69 4.75 0.79 5.20
N VAL A 70 5.62 0.53 6.17
CA VAL A 70 5.83 1.41 7.33
C VAL A 70 7.19 2.06 7.17
N ALA A 71 7.21 3.38 7.03
CA ALA A 71 8.41 4.17 6.82
C ALA A 71 8.60 5.22 7.93
N GLU A 72 9.85 5.68 8.08
CA GLU A 72 10.17 6.77 8.99
C GLU A 72 9.39 8.05 8.60
N ASN A 73 8.83 8.75 9.59
CA ASN A 73 8.17 10.04 9.35
C ASN A 73 9.20 11.18 9.40
N SER A 74 10.05 11.24 8.37
CA SER A 74 11.01 12.33 8.13
C SER A 74 10.73 13.00 6.78
N PRO A 75 11.17 14.25 6.55
CA PRO A 75 10.99 14.90 5.26
C PRO A 75 11.63 14.15 4.09
N GLU A 76 12.76 13.48 4.30
CA GLU A 76 13.43 12.65 3.29
C GLU A 76 12.59 11.42 2.94
N CYS A 77 12.14 10.70 3.96
CA CYS A 77 11.35 9.48 3.81
C CYS A 77 9.91 9.74 3.37
N ALA A 78 9.39 10.96 3.52
CA ALA A 78 8.10 11.34 2.95
C ALA A 78 8.13 11.35 1.40
N VAL A 79 9.30 11.59 0.80
CA VAL A 79 9.47 11.62 -0.67
C VAL A 79 9.96 10.27 -1.19
N HIS A 80 10.89 9.64 -0.47
CA HIS A 80 11.54 8.39 -0.86
C HIS A 80 11.19 7.24 0.09
N TRP A 81 9.90 7.07 0.37
CA TRP A 81 9.41 6.11 1.36
C TRP A 81 9.76 4.65 1.07
N SER A 82 10.02 4.32 -0.21
CA SER A 82 10.42 2.98 -0.66
C SER A 82 11.93 2.75 -0.61
N ASP A 83 12.73 3.77 -0.25
CA ASP A 83 14.16 3.60 -0.02
C ASP A 83 14.36 2.65 1.18
N PRO A 84 15.18 1.59 1.05
CA PRO A 84 15.48 0.70 2.17
C PRO A 84 15.95 1.39 3.45
N ALA A 85 16.56 2.58 3.36
CA ALA A 85 16.95 3.38 4.52
C ALA A 85 15.76 3.97 5.28
N CYS A 86 14.63 4.17 4.61
CA CYS A 86 13.40 4.72 5.17
C CYS A 86 12.43 3.65 5.69
N VAL A 87 12.58 2.41 5.26
CA VAL A 87 11.66 1.31 5.58
C VAL A 87 11.91 0.79 7.00
N ILE A 88 10.90 0.91 7.86
CA ILE A 88 10.90 0.39 9.23
C ILE A 88 10.44 -1.07 9.26
N VAL A 89 9.43 -1.39 8.45
CA VAL A 89 8.92 -2.75 8.28
C VAL A 89 8.92 -3.05 6.80
N GLU A 90 9.56 -4.16 6.42
CA GLU A 90 9.54 -4.66 5.04
C GLU A 90 8.10 -4.72 4.51
N GLN A 91 7.94 -4.39 3.23
CA GLN A 91 6.62 -4.34 2.60
C GLN A 91 5.86 -5.65 2.82
N LEU A 92 4.71 -5.55 3.49
CA LEU A 92 3.84 -6.69 3.75
C LEU A 92 2.73 -6.70 2.72
N ARG A 93 2.56 -7.84 2.04
CA ARG A 93 1.46 -8.07 1.10
C ARG A 93 0.40 -8.92 1.75
N PHE A 94 -0.85 -8.55 1.53
CA PHE A 94 -2.02 -9.29 2.00
C PHE A 94 -2.80 -9.85 0.82
N ASP A 95 -3.11 -11.14 0.92
CA ASP A 95 -3.85 -11.86 -0.12
C ASP A 95 -5.24 -11.24 -0.39
N CYS A 96 -5.68 -11.34 -1.65
CA CYS A 96 -6.97 -10.84 -2.14
C CYS A 96 -8.22 -11.47 -1.47
N THR A 97 -8.04 -12.56 -0.73
CA THR A 97 -9.12 -13.26 -0.01
C THR A 97 -9.42 -12.66 1.36
N ARG A 98 -8.66 -11.63 1.79
CA ARG A 98 -8.77 -11.02 3.12
C ARG A 98 -9.27 -9.58 3.02
N ALA A 99 -9.98 -9.13 4.05
CA ALA A 99 -10.39 -7.73 4.22
C ALA A 99 -9.60 -7.03 5.34
N ARG A 100 -8.67 -7.77 5.94
CA ARG A 100 -7.86 -7.35 7.09
C ARG A 100 -6.48 -8.00 7.04
N GLY A 101 -5.47 -7.18 7.29
CA GLY A 101 -4.07 -7.52 7.35
C GLY A 101 -3.45 -7.00 8.64
N THR A 102 -2.40 -7.67 9.10
CA THR A 102 -1.73 -7.33 10.36
C THR A 102 -0.23 -7.43 10.18
N ALA A 103 0.49 -6.37 10.53
CA ALA A 103 1.93 -6.39 10.75
C ALA A 103 2.18 -6.65 12.23
N THR A 104 2.75 -7.81 12.54
CA THR A 104 3.21 -8.12 13.89
C THR A 104 4.64 -7.63 14.06
N SER A 105 5.01 -7.25 15.27
CA SER A 105 6.38 -6.86 15.61
C SER A 105 6.85 -5.55 14.94
N VAL A 106 5.96 -4.56 14.86
CA VAL A 106 6.34 -3.22 14.39
C VAL A 106 7.06 -2.51 15.54
N PRO A 107 8.29 -2.00 15.36
CA PRO A 107 8.98 -1.23 16.39
C PRO A 107 8.10 -0.08 16.93
N ILE A 108 8.23 0.28 18.20
CA ILE A 108 7.51 1.42 18.75
C ILE A 108 8.06 2.74 18.20
N SER A 109 7.19 3.68 17.82
CA SER A 109 7.61 5.02 17.40
C SER A 109 7.94 5.93 18.59
N SER A 110 7.46 5.58 19.79
CA SER A 110 7.78 6.31 21.02
C SER A 110 7.83 5.44 22.26
N SER A 111 8.80 5.77 23.11
CA SER A 111 8.98 5.24 24.46
C SER A 111 8.24 6.05 25.54
N GLY A 112 7.47 7.08 25.18
CA GLY A 112 6.63 7.85 26.12
C GLY A 112 7.11 9.27 26.47
N SER A 113 8.11 9.82 25.78
CA SER A 113 8.69 11.15 26.04
C SER A 113 7.94 12.35 25.40
N GLY A 114 6.73 12.14 24.88
CA GLY A 114 5.83 13.20 24.40
C GLY A 114 6.12 13.73 23.00
N ASP A 115 7.37 13.67 22.53
CA ASP A 115 7.75 13.97 21.16
C ASP A 115 7.85 12.66 20.37
N ASP A 116 6.76 12.32 19.67
CA ASP A 116 6.64 11.11 18.85
C ASP A 116 6.18 11.52 17.45
N PRO A 117 7.08 11.49 16.45
CA PRO A 117 6.75 11.81 15.08
C PRO A 117 5.81 10.78 14.45
N GLY A 118 5.69 9.58 15.03
CA GLY A 118 4.98 8.44 14.43
C GLY A 118 5.72 7.89 13.22
N TYR A 119 5.08 6.96 12.52
CA TYR A 119 5.52 6.46 11.22
C TYR A 119 4.58 6.91 10.12
N LEU A 120 5.15 7.06 8.93
CA LEU A 120 4.37 7.17 7.70
C LEU A 120 3.97 5.77 7.25
N MET A 121 2.67 5.53 7.15
CA MET A 121 2.13 4.25 6.74
C MET A 121 1.46 4.42 5.38
N PHE A 122 1.99 3.69 4.41
CA PHE A 122 1.49 3.62 3.04
C PHE A 122 0.72 2.32 2.91
N VAL A 123 -0.56 2.43 2.56
CA VAL A 123 -1.39 1.27 2.27
C VAL A 123 -1.86 1.43 0.83
N GLU A 124 -1.34 0.57 -0.03
CA GLU A 124 -1.57 0.66 -1.47
C GLU A 124 -2.29 -0.61 -1.94
N ALA A 125 -3.09 -0.47 -2.97
CA ALA A 125 -3.62 -1.62 -3.69
C ALA A 125 -2.64 -1.98 -4.81
N THR A 126 -2.47 -3.27 -5.07
CA THR A 126 -1.55 -3.80 -6.07
C THR A 126 -2.32 -4.74 -6.99
N MET A 127 -2.17 -4.57 -8.30
CA MET A 127 -2.71 -5.50 -9.29
C MET A 127 -1.68 -6.57 -9.60
N VAL A 128 -2.12 -7.83 -9.58
CA VAL A 128 -1.27 -9.01 -9.78
C VAL A 128 -1.81 -9.83 -10.97
N PRO A 129 -1.30 -9.58 -12.19
CA PRO A 129 -1.71 -10.36 -13.36
C PRO A 129 -1.22 -11.81 -13.31
N GLU A 130 -1.98 -12.72 -13.89
CA GLU A 130 -1.66 -14.14 -13.95
C GLU A 130 -0.43 -14.38 -14.84
N GLY A 131 0.73 -14.55 -14.19
CA GLY A 131 2.01 -14.73 -14.87
C GLY A 131 2.78 -13.43 -15.15
N GLY A 132 2.27 -12.29 -14.67
CA GLY A 132 2.92 -10.99 -14.75
C GLY A 132 3.48 -10.50 -13.40
N GLU A 133 4.27 -9.43 -13.46
CA GLU A 133 4.77 -8.78 -12.24
C GLU A 133 3.69 -7.89 -11.59
N PRO A 134 3.53 -7.96 -10.26
CA PRO A 134 2.69 -7.05 -9.49
C PRO A 134 3.04 -5.58 -9.74
N PHE A 135 2.02 -4.72 -9.80
CA PHE A 135 2.23 -3.29 -9.94
C PHE A 135 1.19 -2.48 -9.17
N VAL A 136 1.58 -1.28 -8.71
CA VAL A 136 0.66 -0.31 -8.14
C VAL A 136 -0.03 0.42 -9.31
N PRO A 137 -1.36 0.34 -9.45
CA PRO A 137 -2.07 1.00 -10.53
C PRO A 137 -2.04 2.52 -10.38
N MET A 138 -2.08 3.23 -11.49
CA MET A 138 -2.22 4.69 -11.50
C MET A 138 -3.52 5.13 -10.83
N ALA A 139 -3.53 6.32 -10.23
CA ALA A 139 -4.70 6.89 -9.56
C ALA A 139 -5.93 7.07 -10.48
N SER A 140 -5.71 7.20 -11.79
CA SER A 140 -6.77 7.23 -12.81
C SER A 140 -7.52 5.90 -12.93
N CYS A 141 -6.84 4.78 -12.64
CA CYS A 141 -7.41 3.44 -12.69
C CYS A 141 -7.93 3.00 -11.32
N MET A 142 -7.15 3.18 -10.25
CA MET A 142 -7.57 2.88 -8.89
C MET A 142 -7.07 3.94 -7.93
N GLN A 143 -8.00 4.57 -7.23
CA GLN A 143 -7.68 5.57 -6.22
C GLN A 143 -7.62 4.89 -4.85
N GLY A 144 -6.51 5.06 -4.15
CA GLY A 144 -6.38 4.71 -2.73
C GLY A 144 -6.23 5.96 -1.87
N PRO A 145 -6.33 5.81 -0.55
CA PRO A 145 -5.97 6.89 0.36
C PRO A 145 -4.46 7.10 0.36
N GLY A 146 -4.03 8.34 0.59
CA GLY A 146 -2.61 8.65 0.74
C GLY A 146 -2.02 8.12 2.06
N ALA A 147 -0.72 8.36 2.22
CA ALA A 147 0.01 8.02 3.44
C ALA A 147 -0.63 8.63 4.69
N ARG A 148 -0.57 7.91 5.81
CA ARG A 148 -1.06 8.39 7.10
C ARG A 148 0.03 8.32 8.15
N VAL A 149 0.11 9.35 8.98
CA VAL A 149 0.96 9.33 10.18
C VAL A 149 0.21 8.64 11.32
N ARG A 150 0.82 7.61 11.89
CA ARG A 150 0.29 6.88 13.05
C ARG A 150 1.41 6.52 14.01
N ARG A 151 1.09 6.55 15.30
CA ARG A 151 2.00 6.16 16.38
C ARG A 151 1.87 4.67 16.66
N VAL A 152 2.99 4.01 16.90
CA VAL A 152 3.03 2.61 17.32
C VAL A 152 3.44 2.55 18.77
N LEU A 153 2.52 2.06 19.60
CA LEU A 153 2.67 2.05 21.05
C LEU A 153 2.94 0.62 21.55
N PRO A 154 3.71 0.47 22.63
CA PRO A 154 4.15 -0.84 23.13
C PRO A 154 2.97 -1.73 23.49
N GLY A 155 2.91 -2.93 22.90
CA GLY A 155 1.88 -3.92 23.16
C GLY A 155 0.46 -3.52 22.75
N ARG A 156 0.28 -2.44 21.97
CA ARG A 156 -1.02 -1.98 21.49
C ARG A 156 -1.17 -2.23 19.99
N THR A 157 -2.42 -2.43 19.57
CA THR A 157 -2.79 -2.39 18.17
C THR A 157 -3.00 -0.94 17.74
N THR A 158 -2.19 -0.50 16.80
CA THR A 158 -2.40 0.71 16.02
C THR A 158 -3.31 0.35 14.85
N ASP A 159 -4.57 0.76 14.97
CA ASP A 159 -5.56 0.62 13.90
C ASP A 159 -5.40 1.79 12.91
N LEU A 160 -5.27 1.47 11.63
CA LEU A 160 -5.15 2.49 10.58
C LEU A 160 -6.50 3.01 10.08
N GLU A 161 -7.62 2.55 10.65
CA GLU A 161 -8.98 2.71 10.14
C GLU A 161 -9.21 1.89 8.87
N VAL A 162 -10.41 1.99 8.30
CA VAL A 162 -10.78 1.31 7.06
C VAL A 162 -10.29 2.11 5.85
N TYR A 163 -9.48 1.48 5.01
CA TYR A 163 -8.93 2.03 3.77
C TYR A 163 -9.89 1.74 2.61
N GLU A 164 -10.34 2.78 1.93
CA GLU A 164 -11.22 2.67 0.78
C GLU A 164 -10.44 2.83 -0.51
N PHE A 165 -10.49 1.79 -1.35
CA PHE A 165 -9.97 1.80 -2.70
C PHE A 165 -11.12 1.94 -3.69
N VAL A 166 -11.06 2.92 -4.58
CA VAL A 166 -12.06 3.18 -5.61
C VAL A 166 -11.49 2.77 -6.97
N PHE A 167 -12.02 1.70 -7.53
CA PHE A 167 -11.64 1.15 -8.82
C PHE A 167 -12.34 1.90 -9.95
N ARG A 168 -11.74 3.01 -10.38
CA ARG A 168 -12.28 3.93 -11.39
C ARG A 168 -12.42 3.31 -12.78
N ALA A 169 -11.57 2.34 -13.11
CA ALA A 169 -11.67 1.62 -14.38
C ALA A 169 -12.90 0.69 -14.47
N LEU A 170 -13.59 0.43 -13.34
CA LEU A 170 -14.87 -0.26 -13.30
C LEU A 170 -16.00 0.75 -13.11
N GLN A 171 -16.79 0.99 -14.16
CA GLN A 171 -17.88 1.96 -14.16
C GLN A 171 -19.21 1.37 -13.70
N SER A 172 -19.33 0.07 -13.48
CA SER A 172 -20.55 -0.53 -12.94
C SER A 172 -20.25 -1.83 -12.20
N LYS A 173 -21.17 -2.26 -11.33
CA LYS A 173 -21.09 -3.56 -10.63
C LYS A 173 -21.09 -4.77 -11.56
N LEU A 174 -21.57 -4.61 -12.80
CA LEU A 174 -21.68 -5.68 -13.79
C LEU A 174 -20.49 -5.74 -14.74
N GLN A 175 -19.66 -4.70 -14.77
CA GLN A 175 -18.44 -4.71 -15.55
C GLN A 175 -17.44 -5.66 -14.88
N THR A 176 -16.98 -6.65 -15.64
CA THR A 176 -16.01 -7.65 -15.15
C THR A 176 -14.61 -7.46 -15.74
N LYS A 177 -14.48 -6.58 -16.74
CA LYS A 177 -13.26 -6.40 -17.52
C LYS A 177 -12.62 -5.03 -17.32
N VAL A 178 -11.30 -5.03 -17.14
CA VAL A 178 -10.48 -3.82 -16.95
C VAL A 178 -9.35 -3.80 -17.97
N ASP A 179 -9.06 -2.65 -18.55
CA ASP A 179 -7.84 -2.50 -19.34
C ASP A 179 -6.67 -2.28 -18.37
N ILE A 180 -6.01 -3.38 -17.98
CA ILE A 180 -4.94 -3.36 -16.97
C ILE A 180 -3.67 -2.68 -17.48
N ASP A 181 -3.48 -2.63 -18.80
CA ASP A 181 -2.31 -1.98 -19.38
C ASP A 181 -2.45 -0.48 -19.21
N LEU A 182 -3.64 0.09 -19.43
CA LEU A 182 -3.95 1.50 -19.13
C LEU A 182 -3.86 1.85 -17.63
N CYS A 183 -3.78 0.85 -16.75
CA CYS A 183 -3.59 1.05 -15.32
C CYS A 183 -2.13 1.13 -14.90
N ARG A 184 -1.17 0.79 -15.78
CA ARG A 184 0.27 0.83 -15.48
C ARG A 184 0.82 2.23 -15.71
N ASP A 185 1.73 2.66 -14.83
CA ASP A 185 2.47 3.89 -15.06
C ASP A 185 3.35 3.76 -16.33
N GLY A 186 3.32 4.78 -17.19
CA GLY A 186 4.06 4.78 -18.45
C GLY A 186 3.38 4.08 -19.65
N SER A 187 2.14 3.59 -19.54
CA SER A 187 1.37 3.11 -20.69
C SER A 187 0.76 4.28 -21.48
N SER A 188 1.59 5.20 -21.99
CA SER A 188 1.09 6.05 -23.07
C SER A 188 0.86 5.14 -24.27
N THR A 189 -0.40 4.92 -24.63
CA THR A 189 -0.76 4.50 -25.98
C THR A 189 -0.22 5.56 -26.93
N ASP A 190 1.01 5.39 -27.39
CA ASP A 190 1.52 5.96 -28.63
C ASP A 190 0.79 5.26 -29.78
N THR A 191 -0.53 5.48 -29.86
CA THR A 191 -1.29 5.26 -31.07
C THR A 191 -1.14 6.51 -31.94
N THR A 192 0.09 6.84 -32.31
CA THR A 192 0.33 7.63 -33.53
C THR A 192 0.25 6.69 -34.72
N ASP A 193 -0.96 6.19 -34.98
CA ASP A 193 -1.35 5.73 -36.31
C ASP A 193 -1.86 6.97 -37.06
N SER A 194 -0.91 7.84 -37.41
CA SER A 194 -1.17 9.00 -38.26
C SER A 194 -0.63 8.69 -39.65
N GLY A 195 -1.51 8.14 -40.48
CA GLY A 195 -1.80 8.66 -41.82
C GLY A 195 -0.61 8.73 -42.79
N GLY A 196 -0.66 7.86 -43.79
CA GLY A 196 0.30 7.78 -44.90
C GLY A 196 0.63 9.14 -45.53
N THR A 197 1.90 9.29 -45.87
CA THR A 197 2.39 10.35 -46.73
C THR A 197 2.70 9.73 -48.09
N ASP A 198 1.71 9.71 -48.98
CA ASP A 198 1.92 9.48 -50.40
C ASP A 198 2.81 10.63 -50.93
N SER A 199 4.06 10.31 -51.25
CA SER A 199 5.02 11.24 -51.82
C SER A 199 4.97 11.19 -53.34
N ASP A 200 3.94 11.80 -53.93
CA ASP A 200 3.91 12.09 -55.37
C ASP A 200 4.80 13.30 -55.68
N THR A 201 6.04 13.04 -56.09
CA THR A 201 6.97 14.07 -56.55
C THR A 201 6.75 14.32 -58.04
N GLY A 202 5.72 15.11 -58.39
CA GLY A 202 5.52 15.65 -59.72
C GLY A 202 6.45 16.84 -59.96
N THR A 203 7.53 16.65 -60.73
CA THR A 203 8.40 17.74 -61.19
C THR A 203 7.92 18.20 -62.56
N ASP A 204 7.14 19.28 -62.60
CA ASP A 204 6.77 19.94 -63.85
C ASP A 204 7.88 20.90 -64.32
N THR A 205 8.57 20.47 -65.37
CA THR A 205 9.46 21.29 -66.21
C THR A 205 8.64 22.26 -67.06
N GLY A 206 8.54 23.52 -66.62
CA GLY A 206 8.02 24.62 -67.42
C GLY A 206 9.13 25.37 -68.17
N THR A 207 9.46 24.93 -69.39
CA THR A 207 10.26 25.71 -70.35
C THR A 207 9.38 26.77 -71.00
N SER A 208 9.66 28.05 -70.74
CA SER A 208 9.07 29.17 -71.48
C SER A 208 10.10 29.74 -72.46
N THR A 209 9.90 29.42 -73.74
CA THR A 209 10.47 30.13 -74.89
C THR A 209 9.48 31.16 -75.38
N GLY A 210 9.91 32.42 -75.51
CA GLY A 210 9.17 33.50 -76.17
C GLY A 210 10.15 34.51 -76.79
N PRO A 211 9.74 35.18 -77.88
CA PRO A 211 10.57 35.57 -79.03
C PRO A 211 11.63 36.66 -78.81
#